data_AF-A0A965VGC7-F1
#
_entry.id   AF-A0A965VGC7-F1
#
_cell.length_a   1.000
_cell.length_b   1.000
_cell.length_c   1.000
_cell.angle_alpha   90.00
_cell.angle_beta   90.00
_cell.angle_gamma   90.00
#
_symmetry.space_group_name_H-M   'P 1'
#
loop_
_entity.id
_entity.type
_entity.pdbx_description
1 polymer ?
#
loop_
_entity_poly.entity_id
_entity_poly.type
_entity_poly.pdbx_seq_one_letter_code
_entity_poly.pdbx_strand_id
1 'polypeptide(L)'
;MPRAKARPVVAELGRPETPEEEAARRAENSRLYRERKTVNNLIYSMLATLGVVAIIFFAVPRSDEAPAWQVDYVAAAQAAQANVTSAIIVPVLDPTWQANAAEVRTSADDITEWRIGFITPMQGYIGFEQAFGAGSSWLSTRMEKTTPVSTVVIDGITWDVYDNGTAGNNSSALATKIGDTMYLLRGDADTSEFALLASAVTAAINVSAAQ
;
A
#
# COMPACT_ATOMS: atom_id res chain seq x y z
N MET A 1 -8.55 73.84 -12.35
CA MET A 1 -9.86 73.13 -12.28
C MET A 1 -9.64 71.69 -12.71
N PRO A 2 -9.98 70.67 -11.88
CA PRO A 2 -9.89 69.28 -12.31
C PRO A 2 -10.94 69.04 -13.41
N ARG A 3 -10.50 68.54 -14.58
CA ARG A 3 -11.41 68.12 -15.66
C ARG A 3 -12.30 67.00 -15.11
N ALA A 4 -13.61 67.22 -15.07
CA ALA A 4 -14.57 66.17 -14.78
C ALA A 4 -14.36 65.05 -15.80
N LYS A 5 -14.00 63.86 -15.32
CA LYS A 5 -13.73 62.69 -16.17
C LYS A 5 -15.06 62.30 -16.83
N ALA A 6 -15.11 62.35 -18.17
CA ALA A 6 -16.30 61.96 -18.91
C ALA A 6 -16.65 60.50 -18.60
N ARG A 7 -17.93 60.25 -18.32
CA ARG A 7 -18.41 58.92 -17.90
C ARG A 7 -18.43 57.95 -19.09
N PRO A 8 -18.23 56.64 -18.86
CA PRO A 8 -18.24 55.65 -19.92
C PRO A 8 -19.58 55.65 -20.66
N VAL A 9 -19.52 55.58 -21.98
CA VAL A 9 -20.71 55.34 -22.82
C VAL A 9 -20.97 53.84 -22.82
N VAL A 10 -22.13 53.43 -22.32
CA VAL A 10 -22.54 52.03 -22.35
C VAL A 10 -23.05 51.70 -23.75
N ALA A 11 -22.60 50.57 -24.32
CA ALA A 11 -22.90 50.18 -25.71
C ALA A 11 -24.40 50.12 -26.03
N GLU A 12 -25.24 49.83 -25.04
CA GLU A 12 -26.69 49.72 -25.18
C GLU A 12 -27.44 51.06 -25.12
N LEU A 13 -26.82 52.09 -24.51
CA LEU A 13 -27.47 53.41 -24.33
C LEU A 13 -27.10 54.42 -25.41
N GLY A 14 -25.96 54.24 -26.09
CA GLY A 14 -25.46 55.18 -27.10
C GLY A 14 -25.14 56.59 -26.58
N ARG A 15 -25.26 56.81 -25.27
CA ARG A 15 -25.00 58.07 -24.55
C ARG A 15 -24.26 57.82 -23.24
N PRO A 16 -23.59 58.82 -22.65
CA PRO A 16 -23.03 58.69 -21.31
C PRO A 16 -24.14 58.33 -20.32
N GLU A 17 -23.90 57.29 -19.53
CA GLU A 17 -24.86 56.81 -18.54
C GLU A 17 -25.12 57.88 -17.46
N THR A 18 -26.39 58.05 -17.09
CA THR A 18 -26.79 58.95 -16.01
C THR A 18 -26.43 58.36 -14.63
N PRO A 19 -26.27 59.18 -13.58
CA PRO A 19 -25.97 58.66 -12.24
C PRO A 19 -26.97 57.64 -11.72
N GLU A 20 -28.24 57.77 -12.09
CA GLU A 20 -29.33 56.90 -11.64
C GLU A 20 -29.30 55.54 -12.34
N GLU A 21 -29.01 55.51 -13.64
CA GLU A 21 -28.87 54.28 -14.43
C GLU A 21 -27.67 53.44 -13.93
N GLU A 22 -26.54 54.08 -13.60
CA GLU A 22 -25.38 53.38 -13.03
C GLU A 22 -25.70 52.77 -11.66
N ALA A 23 -26.42 53.52 -10.81
CA ALA A 23 -26.83 53.06 -9.49
C ALA A 23 -27.80 51.86 -9.60
N ALA A 24 -28.77 51.92 -10.52
CA ALA A 24 -29.71 50.84 -10.78
C ALA A 24 -29.00 49.57 -11.27
N ARG A 25 -28.11 49.68 -12.26
CA ARG A 25 -27.32 48.54 -12.76
C ARG A 25 -26.42 47.96 -11.68
N ARG A 26 -25.77 48.81 -10.88
CA ARG A 26 -24.91 48.34 -9.78
C ARG A 26 -25.72 47.64 -8.69
N ALA A 27 -26.92 48.12 -8.39
CA ALA A 27 -27.83 47.50 -7.44
C ALA A 27 -28.35 46.14 -7.96
N GLU A 28 -28.71 46.06 -9.23
CA GLU A 28 -29.12 44.82 -9.89
C GLU A 28 -27.99 43.80 -9.96
N ASN A 29 -26.79 44.21 -10.39
CA ASN A 29 -25.61 43.36 -10.37
C ASN A 29 -25.26 42.89 -8.95
N SER A 30 -25.42 43.74 -7.93
CA SER A 30 -25.22 43.37 -6.53
C SER A 30 -26.28 42.37 -6.02
N ARG A 31 -27.54 42.51 -6.46
CA ARG A 31 -28.63 41.56 -6.17
C ARG A 31 -28.33 40.20 -6.81
N LEU A 32 -28.05 40.20 -8.11
CA LEU A 32 -27.71 38.99 -8.87
C LEU A 32 -26.44 38.32 -8.32
N TYR A 33 -25.42 39.10 -7.92
CA TYR A 33 -24.20 38.55 -7.32
C TYR A 33 -24.45 37.87 -5.96
N ARG A 34 -25.38 38.41 -5.15
CA ARG A 34 -25.81 37.78 -3.89
C ARG A 34 -26.67 36.54 -4.12
N GLU A 35 -27.58 36.57 -5.08
CA GLU A 35 -28.42 35.41 -5.47
C GLU A 35 -27.60 34.28 -6.10
N ARG A 36 -26.59 34.62 -6.89
CA ARG A 36 -25.65 33.67 -7.52
C ARG A 36 -24.57 33.17 -6.59
N LYS A 37 -24.50 33.64 -5.34
CA LYS A 37 -23.55 33.11 -4.34
C LYS A 37 -24.04 31.75 -3.87
N THR A 38 -23.58 30.76 -4.61
CA THR A 38 -23.81 29.32 -4.61
C THR A 38 -23.49 28.59 -3.30
N VAL A 39 -23.53 29.22 -2.12
CA VAL A 39 -23.29 28.54 -0.85
C VAL A 39 -24.33 27.44 -0.64
N ASN A 40 -25.59 27.72 -0.96
CA ASN A 40 -26.64 26.70 -0.90
C ASN A 40 -26.39 25.58 -1.91
N ASN A 41 -26.03 25.90 -3.16
CA ASN A 41 -25.71 24.88 -4.16
C ASN A 41 -24.47 24.07 -3.80
N LEU A 42 -23.49 24.68 -3.14
CA LEU A 42 -22.29 24.03 -2.63
C LEU A 42 -22.64 23.09 -1.47
N ILE A 43 -23.50 23.53 -0.55
CA ILE A 43 -23.99 22.68 0.56
C ILE A 43 -24.80 21.51 -0.01
N TYR A 44 -25.71 21.76 -0.96
CA TYR A 44 -26.49 20.71 -1.59
C TYR A 44 -25.63 19.73 -2.38
N SER A 45 -24.63 20.20 -3.13
CA SER A 45 -23.72 19.31 -3.85
C SER A 45 -22.85 18.49 -2.90
N MET A 46 -22.38 19.08 -1.79
CA MET A 46 -21.61 18.38 -0.76
C MET A 46 -22.45 17.34 -0.01
N LEU A 47 -23.71 17.64 0.31
CA LEU A 47 -24.62 16.68 0.91
C LEU A 47 -24.96 15.55 -0.07
N ALA A 48 -25.14 15.86 -1.35
CA ALA A 48 -25.38 14.85 -2.37
C ALA A 48 -24.18 13.90 -2.52
N THR A 49 -22.95 14.42 -2.55
CA THR A 49 -21.75 13.56 -2.64
C THR A 49 -21.56 12.72 -1.39
N LEU A 50 -21.73 13.28 -0.19
CA LEU A 50 -21.69 12.52 1.07
C LEU A 50 -22.79 11.46 1.14
N GLY A 51 -23.99 11.77 0.64
CA GLY A 51 -25.09 10.81 0.55
C GLY A 51 -24.74 9.61 -0.32
N VAL A 52 -24.14 9.86 -1.51
CA VAL A 52 -23.65 8.78 -2.38
C VAL A 52 -22.55 7.97 -1.70
N VAL A 53 -21.58 8.61 -1.05
CA VAL A 53 -20.51 7.92 -0.30
C VAL A 53 -21.09 7.07 0.83
N ALA A 54 -22.08 7.59 1.58
CA ALA A 54 -22.74 6.85 2.65
C ALA A 54 -23.47 5.61 2.10
N ILE A 55 -24.21 5.76 0.99
CA ILE A 55 -24.87 4.63 0.33
C ILE A 55 -23.84 3.56 -0.04
N ILE A 56 -22.73 3.93 -0.68
CA ILE A 56 -21.68 2.97 -1.04
C ILE A 56 -21.08 2.32 0.22
N PHE A 57 -20.77 3.12 1.24
CA PHE A 57 -20.16 2.66 2.48
C PHE A 57 -21.02 1.62 3.22
N PHE A 58 -22.34 1.83 3.28
CA PHE A 58 -23.27 0.92 3.96
C PHE A 58 -23.77 -0.22 3.07
N ALA A 59 -23.80 -0.02 1.74
CA ALA A 59 -24.25 -1.06 0.81
C ALA A 59 -23.18 -2.11 0.54
N VAL A 60 -21.88 -1.75 0.63
CA VAL A 60 -20.78 -2.70 0.49
C VAL A 60 -20.74 -3.58 1.76
N PRO A 61 -21.11 -4.86 1.67
CA PRO A 61 -21.01 -5.77 2.81
C PRO A 61 -19.53 -5.91 3.15
N ARG A 62 -19.15 -5.58 4.39
CA ARG A 62 -17.87 -5.99 4.94
C ARG A 62 -18.12 -7.29 5.68
N SER A 63 -17.50 -8.36 5.22
CA SER A 63 -17.33 -9.53 6.06
C SER A 63 -16.34 -9.16 7.16
N ASP A 64 -16.76 -9.29 8.42
CA ASP A 64 -15.83 -9.28 9.57
C ASP A 64 -14.95 -10.55 9.57
N GLU A 65 -15.32 -11.54 8.77
CA GLU A 65 -14.52 -12.72 8.49
C GLU A 65 -13.40 -12.36 7.50
N ALA A 66 -12.17 -12.69 7.89
CA ALA A 66 -11.05 -12.69 6.97
C ALA A 66 -11.43 -13.59 5.76
N PRO A 67 -11.39 -13.09 4.53
CA PRO A 67 -11.71 -13.89 3.36
C PRO A 67 -10.83 -15.15 3.37
N ALA A 68 -11.49 -16.32 3.29
CA ALA A 68 -10.87 -17.64 3.37
C ALA A 68 -10.10 -18.01 2.09
N TRP A 69 -9.29 -17.09 1.57
CA TRP A 69 -8.35 -17.39 0.50
C TRP A 69 -7.17 -18.15 1.09
N GLN A 70 -7.40 -19.41 1.47
CA GLN A 70 -6.32 -20.32 1.81
C GLN A 70 -5.71 -20.83 0.51
N VAL A 71 -4.56 -20.25 0.16
CA VAL A 71 -3.74 -20.70 -0.96
C VAL A 71 -2.95 -21.92 -0.51
N ASP A 72 -3.02 -23.01 -1.28
CA ASP A 72 -2.12 -24.15 -1.12
C ASP A 72 -0.74 -23.76 -1.67
N TYR A 73 0.11 -23.20 -0.80
CA TYR A 73 1.44 -22.76 -1.17
C TYR A 73 2.40 -23.92 -1.49
N VAL A 74 2.09 -25.14 -1.02
CA VAL A 74 2.88 -26.34 -1.34
C VAL A 74 2.62 -26.76 -2.78
N ALA A 75 1.34 -26.84 -3.18
CA ALA A 75 0.97 -27.12 -4.56
C ALA A 75 1.44 -26.01 -5.52
N ALA A 76 1.33 -24.74 -5.10
CA ALA A 76 1.82 -23.60 -5.88
C ALA A 76 3.35 -23.67 -6.09
N ALA A 77 4.12 -24.01 -5.05
CA ALA A 77 5.56 -24.18 -5.17
C ALA A 77 5.93 -25.32 -6.13
N GLN A 78 5.24 -26.46 -6.05
CA GLN A 78 5.47 -27.59 -6.97
C GLN A 78 5.21 -27.19 -8.43
N ALA A 79 4.12 -26.48 -8.70
CA ALA A 79 3.81 -25.98 -10.03
C ALA A 79 4.83 -24.94 -10.52
N ALA A 80 5.32 -24.10 -9.61
CA ALA A 80 6.25 -23.02 -9.93
C ALA A 80 7.71 -23.47 -10.07
N GLN A 81 8.10 -24.60 -9.45
CA GLN A 81 9.48 -25.10 -9.47
C GLN A 81 10.02 -25.31 -10.90
N ALA A 82 9.16 -25.66 -11.85
CA ALA A 82 9.55 -25.82 -13.25
C ALA A 82 10.02 -24.52 -13.93
N ASN A 83 9.68 -23.35 -13.36
CA ASN A 83 10.00 -22.04 -13.91
C ASN A 83 11.25 -21.41 -13.27
N VAL A 84 11.85 -22.06 -12.28
CA VAL A 84 13.04 -21.57 -11.57
C VAL A 84 14.09 -22.68 -11.47
N THR A 85 15.36 -22.31 -11.59
CA THR A 85 16.47 -23.27 -11.57
C THR A 85 16.87 -23.67 -10.15
N SER A 86 16.70 -22.75 -9.20
CA SER A 86 17.01 -22.98 -7.80
C SER A 86 15.81 -23.61 -7.07
N ALA A 87 16.08 -24.38 -6.03
CA ALA A 87 15.04 -25.00 -5.23
C ALA A 87 14.16 -23.94 -4.55
N ILE A 88 12.85 -24.08 -4.71
CA ILE A 88 11.86 -23.27 -3.99
C ILE A 88 11.76 -23.78 -2.56
N ILE A 89 11.94 -22.86 -1.60
CA ILE A 89 11.79 -23.17 -0.19
C ILE A 89 10.31 -23.17 0.20
N VAL A 90 9.88 -24.28 0.80
CA VAL A 90 8.52 -24.52 1.25
C VAL A 90 8.58 -24.86 2.74
N PRO A 91 8.36 -23.88 3.63
CA PRO A 91 8.39 -24.14 5.07
C PRO A 91 7.21 -25.03 5.49
N VAL A 92 7.47 -25.97 6.39
CA VAL A 92 6.43 -26.81 7.01
C VAL A 92 5.98 -26.13 8.30
N LEU A 93 4.71 -25.72 8.33
CA LEU A 93 4.10 -25.01 9.44
C LEU A 93 2.96 -25.83 10.03
N ASP A 94 2.55 -25.49 11.25
CA ASP A 94 1.36 -26.10 11.83
C ASP A 94 0.08 -25.65 11.10
N PRO A 95 -1.03 -26.40 11.22
CA PRO A 95 -2.26 -26.12 10.46
C PRO A 95 -2.96 -24.79 10.79
N THR A 96 -2.54 -24.08 11.84
CA THR A 96 -3.14 -22.78 12.20
C THR A 96 -2.58 -21.62 11.39
N TRP A 97 -1.44 -21.82 10.69
CA TRP A 97 -0.92 -20.89 9.71
C TRP A 97 -1.68 -20.99 8.39
N GLN A 98 -2.02 -19.85 7.82
CA GLN A 98 -2.70 -19.78 6.52
C GLN A 98 -1.86 -18.97 5.55
N ALA A 99 -1.92 -19.29 4.26
CA ALA A 99 -1.32 -18.47 3.21
C ALA A 99 -2.41 -17.78 2.38
N ASN A 100 -2.28 -16.47 2.14
CA ASN A 100 -3.19 -15.70 1.30
C ASN A 100 -2.63 -15.38 -0.10
N ALA A 101 -1.35 -15.69 -0.31
CA ALA A 101 -0.65 -15.56 -1.59
C ALA A 101 0.49 -16.59 -1.64
N ALA A 102 0.71 -17.18 -2.80
CA ALA A 102 1.88 -18.02 -3.08
C ALA A 102 2.17 -17.98 -4.59
N GLU A 103 3.29 -17.38 -4.98
CA GLU A 103 3.58 -17.11 -6.40
C GLU A 103 5.07 -16.86 -6.66
N VAL A 104 5.48 -17.11 -7.90
CA VAL A 104 6.76 -16.63 -8.43
C VAL A 104 6.52 -15.34 -9.20
N ARG A 105 7.36 -14.33 -8.95
CA ARG A 105 7.35 -13.05 -9.68
C ARG A 105 8.76 -12.70 -10.13
N THR A 106 8.86 -11.92 -11.20
CA THR A 106 10.12 -11.33 -11.63
C THR A 106 9.98 -9.82 -11.53
N SER A 107 10.87 -9.17 -10.78
CA SER A 107 10.87 -7.72 -10.62
C SER A 107 11.41 -7.02 -11.87
N ALA A 108 11.28 -5.69 -11.91
CA ALA A 108 11.82 -4.89 -13.03
C ALA A 108 13.35 -4.98 -13.16
N ASP A 109 14.04 -5.36 -12.08
CA ASP A 109 15.50 -5.53 -12.04
C ASP A 109 15.93 -6.96 -12.44
N ASP A 110 15.03 -7.72 -13.07
CA ASP A 110 15.23 -9.12 -13.52
C ASP A 110 15.52 -10.11 -12.38
N ILE A 111 15.15 -9.74 -11.15
CA ILE A 111 15.26 -10.61 -9.99
C ILE A 111 13.98 -11.42 -9.87
N THR A 112 14.11 -12.74 -10.03
CA THR A 112 13.00 -13.68 -9.81
C THR A 112 12.90 -14.01 -8.32
N GLU A 113 11.69 -13.96 -7.77
CA GLU A 113 11.39 -14.20 -6.37
C GLU A 113 10.22 -15.17 -6.22
N TRP A 114 10.38 -16.13 -5.31
CA TRP A 114 9.28 -16.91 -4.76
C TRP A 114 8.74 -16.18 -3.52
N ARG A 115 7.43 -15.98 -3.46
CA ARG A 115 6.78 -15.28 -2.36
C ARG A 115 5.62 -16.08 -1.79
N ILE A 116 5.52 -16.10 -0.46
CA ILE A 116 4.35 -16.57 0.28
C ILE A 116 3.90 -15.45 1.24
N GLY A 117 2.61 -15.16 1.29
CA GLY A 117 2.02 -14.29 2.31
C GLY A 117 1.33 -15.13 3.37
N PHE A 118 1.86 -15.15 4.60
CA PHE A 118 1.27 -15.88 5.72
C PHE A 118 0.41 -14.98 6.59
N ILE A 119 -0.75 -15.51 7.00
CA ILE A 119 -1.56 -15.04 8.12
C ILE A 119 -1.24 -15.94 9.31
N THR A 120 -0.77 -15.34 10.39
CA THR A 120 -0.27 -16.05 11.57
C THR A 120 -1.41 -16.44 12.52
N PRO A 121 -1.17 -17.39 13.44
CA PRO A 121 -2.17 -17.80 14.44
C PRO A 121 -2.68 -16.62 15.31
N MET A 122 -1.82 -15.64 15.60
CA MET A 122 -2.17 -14.43 16.35
C MET A 122 -2.77 -13.32 15.47
N GLN A 123 -3.19 -13.63 14.23
CA GLN A 123 -3.80 -12.70 13.27
C GLN A 123 -2.85 -11.60 12.76
N GLY A 124 -1.54 -11.83 12.82
CA GLY A 124 -0.53 -11.00 12.17
C GLY A 124 -0.29 -11.44 10.73
N TYR A 125 0.52 -10.68 10.00
CA TYR A 125 0.98 -11.02 8.67
C TYR A 125 2.50 -11.19 8.64
N ILE A 126 3.00 -12.22 7.94
CA ILE A 126 4.41 -12.34 7.56
C ILE A 126 4.52 -12.75 6.10
N GLY A 127 5.13 -11.89 5.28
CA GLY A 127 5.56 -12.23 3.94
C GLY A 127 6.91 -12.93 3.97
N PHE A 128 6.98 -14.12 3.39
CA PHE A 128 8.22 -14.80 3.04
C PHE A 128 8.58 -14.50 1.59
N GLU A 129 9.80 -14.05 1.36
CA GLU A 129 10.37 -13.80 0.03
C GLU A 129 11.72 -14.53 -0.09
N GLN A 130 11.86 -15.30 -1.16
CA GLN A 130 13.08 -15.95 -1.58
C GLN A 130 13.47 -15.38 -2.94
N ALA A 131 14.47 -14.51 -2.98
CA ALA A 131 14.93 -13.86 -4.19
C ALA A 131 16.21 -14.53 -4.72
N PHE A 132 16.13 -15.06 -5.94
CA PHE A 132 17.22 -15.75 -6.61
C PHE A 132 18.15 -14.75 -7.29
N GLY A 133 19.46 -14.84 -7.04
CA GLY A 133 20.45 -13.93 -7.63
C GLY A 133 20.47 -12.52 -7.02
N ALA A 134 19.87 -12.35 -5.83
CA ALA A 134 19.68 -11.03 -5.24
C ALA A 134 20.93 -10.52 -4.49
N GLY A 135 21.31 -9.28 -4.80
CA GLY A 135 22.38 -8.54 -4.12
C GLY A 135 21.89 -7.73 -2.91
N SER A 136 22.83 -7.06 -2.23
CA SER A 136 22.51 -6.16 -1.10
C SER A 136 21.68 -4.95 -1.51
N SER A 137 21.75 -4.51 -2.77
CA SER A 137 20.92 -3.43 -3.32
C SER A 137 19.44 -3.80 -3.34
N TRP A 138 19.11 -5.05 -3.67
CA TRP A 138 17.73 -5.54 -3.64
C TRP A 138 17.15 -5.46 -2.23
N LEU A 139 17.90 -5.96 -1.24
CA LEU A 139 17.48 -5.92 0.16
C LEU A 139 17.37 -4.48 0.68
N SER A 140 18.33 -3.61 0.34
CA SER A 140 18.29 -2.21 0.73
C SER A 140 17.06 -1.50 0.16
N THR A 141 16.68 -1.76 -1.08
CA THR A 141 15.45 -1.23 -1.68
C THR A 141 14.20 -1.77 -1.00
N ARG A 142 14.14 -3.09 -0.73
CA ARG A 142 13.02 -3.73 -0.02
C ARG A 142 12.83 -3.20 1.39
N MET A 143 13.93 -2.91 2.08
CA MET A 143 13.93 -2.36 3.43
C MET A 143 13.89 -0.83 3.45
N GLU A 144 13.58 -0.17 2.33
CA GLU A 144 13.49 1.30 2.24
C GLU A 144 14.74 2.03 2.79
N LYS A 145 15.91 1.40 2.60
CA LYS A 145 17.23 1.83 3.08
C LYS A 145 17.38 1.81 4.61
N THR A 146 16.50 1.15 5.34
CA THR A 146 16.70 0.85 6.76
C THR A 146 17.89 -0.10 6.93
N THR A 147 18.66 0.11 7.99
CA THR A 147 19.77 -0.76 8.40
C THR A 147 19.31 -1.72 9.51
N PRO A 148 19.88 -2.93 9.59
CA PRO A 148 19.53 -3.86 10.65
C PRO A 148 19.89 -3.29 12.03
N VAL A 149 19.05 -3.57 13.02
CA VAL A 149 19.20 -3.11 14.41
C VAL A 149 19.97 -4.12 15.27
N SER A 150 19.91 -5.41 14.91
CA SER A 150 20.61 -6.49 15.60
C SER A 150 20.70 -7.72 14.69
N THR A 151 21.24 -8.82 15.22
CA THR A 151 21.23 -10.13 14.57
C THR A 151 20.72 -11.19 15.54
N VAL A 152 20.13 -12.26 15.01
CA VAL A 152 19.66 -13.42 15.77
C VAL A 152 20.11 -14.70 15.06
N VAL A 153 20.49 -15.73 15.82
CA VAL A 153 20.82 -17.04 15.27
C VAL A 153 19.64 -17.97 15.49
N ILE A 154 19.12 -18.54 14.40
CA ILE A 154 17.98 -19.46 14.42
C ILE A 154 18.42 -20.71 13.66
N ASP A 155 18.46 -21.85 14.37
CA ASP A 155 18.83 -23.16 13.84
C ASP A 155 20.13 -23.16 13.01
N GLY A 156 21.12 -22.38 13.48
CA GLY A 156 22.45 -22.28 12.86
C GLY A 156 22.58 -21.23 11.74
N ILE A 157 21.49 -20.56 11.37
CA ILE A 157 21.50 -19.47 10.37
C ILE A 157 21.40 -18.13 11.09
N THR A 158 22.30 -17.21 10.75
CA THR A 158 22.25 -15.82 11.24
C THR A 158 21.27 -15.01 10.40
N TRP A 159 20.35 -14.34 11.07
CA TRP A 159 19.37 -13.44 10.51
C TRP A 159 19.64 -12.02 10.99
N ASP A 160 19.68 -11.07 10.05
CA ASP A 160 19.67 -9.64 10.33
C ASP A 160 18.27 -9.21 10.73
N VAL A 161 18.14 -8.55 11.88
CA VAL A 161 16.86 -8.09 12.43
C VAL A 161 16.67 -6.63 12.06
N TYR A 162 15.50 -6.30 11.50
CA TYR A 162 15.09 -4.95 11.16
C TYR A 162 13.84 -4.58 11.96
N ASP A 163 13.80 -3.34 12.41
CA ASP A 163 12.66 -2.73 13.09
C ASP A 163 12.40 -1.37 12.44
N ASN A 164 11.24 -1.23 11.80
CA ASN A 164 10.75 0.00 11.17
C ASN A 164 9.59 0.62 11.96
N GLY A 165 9.36 0.20 13.20
CA GLY A 165 8.28 0.71 14.05
C GLY A 165 6.91 0.41 13.46
N THR A 166 6.10 1.43 13.16
CA THR A 166 4.69 1.26 12.77
C THR A 166 4.46 1.20 11.25
N ALA A 167 5.44 0.71 10.48
CA ALA A 167 5.36 0.65 9.01
C ALA A 167 4.45 -0.47 8.46
N GLY A 168 3.34 -0.81 9.13
CA GLY A 168 2.41 -1.89 8.74
C GLY A 168 3.15 -3.20 8.47
N ASN A 169 2.92 -3.80 7.30
CA ASN A 169 3.56 -5.05 6.87
C ASN A 169 5.09 -4.96 6.65
N ASN A 170 5.71 -3.80 6.92
CA ASN A 170 7.16 -3.60 6.96
C ASN A 170 7.68 -3.28 8.36
N SER A 171 6.83 -3.35 9.40
CA SER A 171 7.18 -2.95 10.78
C SER A 171 8.34 -3.76 11.36
N SER A 172 8.41 -5.06 11.09
CA SER A 172 9.54 -5.92 11.46
C SER A 172 9.98 -6.77 10.28
N ALA A 173 11.28 -7.09 10.22
CA ALA A 173 11.80 -8.02 9.25
C ALA A 173 13.02 -8.82 9.75
N LEU A 174 13.17 -10.03 9.19
CA LEU A 174 14.37 -10.85 9.30
C LEU A 174 14.91 -11.11 7.90
N ALA A 175 16.19 -10.84 7.67
CA ALA A 175 16.83 -11.11 6.38
C ALA A 175 18.07 -11.99 6.55
N THR A 176 18.34 -12.86 5.59
CA THR A 176 19.60 -13.59 5.52
C THR A 176 19.96 -13.89 4.07
N LYS A 177 21.27 -14.01 3.80
CA LYS A 177 21.78 -14.38 2.48
C LYS A 177 22.54 -15.70 2.58
N ILE A 178 22.20 -16.65 1.73
CA ILE A 178 22.89 -17.96 1.64
C ILE A 178 23.21 -18.22 0.18
N GLY A 179 24.49 -18.40 -0.12
CA GLY A 179 24.96 -18.44 -1.50
C GLY A 179 24.54 -17.17 -2.24
N ASP A 180 23.81 -17.35 -3.35
CA ASP A 180 23.27 -16.25 -4.14
C ASP A 180 21.77 -15.98 -3.95
N THR A 181 21.16 -16.58 -2.92
CA THR A 181 19.74 -16.40 -2.61
C THR A 181 19.57 -15.53 -1.38
N MET A 182 18.69 -14.53 -1.48
CA MET A 182 18.26 -13.71 -0.35
C MET A 182 16.94 -14.26 0.19
N TYR A 183 16.86 -14.41 1.51
CA TYR A 183 15.64 -14.77 2.22
C TYR A 183 15.21 -13.58 3.08
N LEU A 184 13.95 -13.21 2.99
CA LEU A 184 13.37 -12.09 3.71
C LEU A 184 12.03 -12.52 4.30
N LEU A 185 11.88 -12.33 5.60
CA LEU A 185 10.62 -12.38 6.33
C LEU A 185 10.27 -10.95 6.71
N ARG A 186 9.08 -10.47 6.39
CA ARG A 186 8.65 -9.11 6.76
C ARG A 186 7.17 -9.02 7.04
N GLY A 187 6.78 -8.19 7.98
CA GLY A 187 5.41 -8.21 8.46
C GLY A 187 5.20 -7.41 9.74
N ASP A 188 4.04 -7.62 10.34
CA ASP A 188 3.58 -7.00 11.59
C ASP A 188 3.20 -8.00 12.68
N ALA A 189 3.48 -9.28 12.44
CA ALA A 189 3.31 -10.33 13.43
C ALA A 189 4.27 -10.21 14.62
N ASP A 190 3.97 -10.95 15.68
CA ASP A 190 4.80 -10.98 16.88
C ASP A 190 6.18 -11.59 16.61
N THR A 191 7.20 -11.14 17.34
CA THR A 191 8.59 -11.64 17.19
C THR A 191 8.69 -13.16 17.38
N SER A 192 7.84 -13.75 18.23
CA SER A 192 7.78 -15.20 18.42
C SER A 192 7.30 -15.95 17.17
N GLU A 193 6.33 -15.39 16.44
CA GLU A 193 5.83 -15.96 15.18
C GLU A 193 6.86 -15.81 14.05
N PHE A 194 7.60 -14.70 14.01
CA PHE A 194 8.78 -14.56 13.14
C PHE A 194 9.83 -15.64 13.41
N ALA A 195 10.12 -15.94 14.68
CA ALA A 195 11.08 -16.98 15.04
C ALA A 195 10.61 -18.38 14.60
N LEU A 196 9.31 -18.68 14.76
CA LEU A 196 8.72 -19.95 14.29
C LEU A 196 8.82 -20.10 12.78
N LEU A 197 8.45 -19.07 12.01
CA LEU A 197 8.55 -19.11 10.57
C LEU A 197 10.01 -19.18 10.10
N ALA A 198 10.91 -18.41 10.72
CA ALA A 198 12.34 -18.46 10.42
C ALA A 198 12.93 -19.84 10.68
N SER A 199 12.56 -20.51 11.78
CA SER A 199 12.95 -21.89 12.07
C SER A 199 12.47 -22.86 10.99
N ALA A 200 11.20 -22.76 10.58
CA ALA A 200 10.64 -23.60 9.52
C ALA A 200 11.32 -23.37 8.16
N VAL A 201 11.65 -22.12 7.83
CA VAL A 201 12.41 -21.75 6.62
C VAL A 201 13.84 -22.27 6.70
N THR A 202 14.52 -22.10 7.83
CA THR A 202 15.87 -22.65 8.05
C THR A 202 15.89 -24.16 7.91
N ALA A 203 14.91 -24.87 8.48
CA ALA A 203 14.79 -26.31 8.33
C ALA A 203 14.64 -26.71 6.85
N ALA A 204 13.77 -26.03 6.10
CA ALA A 204 13.57 -26.29 4.68
C ALA A 204 14.82 -25.98 3.82
N ILE A 205 15.55 -24.91 4.14
CA ILE A 205 16.85 -24.59 3.52
C ILE A 205 17.86 -25.72 3.74
N ASN A 206 17.98 -26.19 4.99
CA ASN A 206 18.93 -27.26 5.34
C ASN A 206 18.59 -28.58 4.63
N VAL A 207 17.30 -28.91 4.48
CA VAL A 207 16.85 -30.07 3.71
C VAL A 207 17.20 -29.92 2.24
N SER A 208 16.95 -28.75 1.65
CA SER A 208 17.29 -28.48 0.24
C SER A 208 18.79 -28.52 -0.02
N ALA A 209 19.62 -28.11 0.94
CA ALA A 209 21.08 -28.14 0.81
C ALA A 209 21.69 -29.55 0.90
N ALA A 210 20.93 -30.52 1.43
CA ALA A 210 21.35 -31.91 1.56
C ALA A 210 21.05 -32.77 0.32
N GLN A 211 20.34 -32.23 -0.67
CA GLN A 211 19.97 -32.87 -1.93
C GLN A 211 20.95 -32.54 -3.05
#